data_AF-A0A941EY99-F1
#
_entry.id   AF-A0A941EY99-F1
#
_cell.length_a   1.000
_cell.length_b   1.000
_cell.length_c   1.000
_cell.angle_alpha   90.00
_cell.angle_beta   90.00
_cell.angle_gamma   90.00
#
_symmetry.space_group_name_H-M   'P 1'
#
loop_
_entity.id
_entity.type
_entity.pdbx_description
1 polymer ?
#
loop_
_entity_poly.entity_id
_entity_poly.type
_entity_poly.pdbx_seq_one_letter_code
_entity_poly.pdbx_strand_id
1 'polypeptide(L)'
;PESRRPLLAWPRMMPVDGEPADVVARVENYDVWLASSPTVPKLLLTFDSSPTLMVTPETAAWAKDHIAALEIQHLGAAGHHAPEDRPEEIGRSIADWLDRHALSI
;
A
#
# COMPACT_ATOMS: atom_id res chain seq x y z
N PRO A 1 -19.19 -20.53 10.32
CA PRO A 1 -20.36 -19.61 10.40
C PRO A 1 -20.40 -18.67 9.20
N GLU A 2 -21.59 -18.20 8.81
CA GLU A 2 -21.77 -17.28 7.67
C GLU A 2 -20.98 -15.97 7.83
N SER A 3 -20.91 -15.44 9.06
CA SER A 3 -20.18 -14.22 9.41
C SER A 3 -18.68 -14.26 9.09
N ARG A 4 -18.08 -15.45 8.92
CA ARG A 4 -16.66 -15.61 8.57
C ARG A 4 -16.41 -15.81 7.08
N ARG A 5 -17.45 -15.83 6.22
CA ARG A 5 -17.28 -15.97 4.77
C ARG A 5 -16.30 -14.93 4.18
N PRO A 6 -16.33 -13.64 4.56
CA PRO A 6 -15.39 -12.66 4.04
C PRO A 6 -13.93 -12.96 4.42
N LEU A 7 -13.69 -13.48 5.63
CA LEU A 7 -12.35 -13.84 6.10
C LEU A 7 -11.74 -14.99 5.29
N LEU A 8 -12.56 -15.90 4.74
CA LEU A 8 -12.10 -16.96 3.84
C LEU A 8 -11.96 -16.46 2.40
N ALA A 9 -12.85 -15.56 1.95
CA ALA A 9 -12.81 -15.03 0.61
C ALA A 9 -11.54 -14.19 0.39
N TRP A 10 -11.17 -13.33 1.33
CA TRP A 10 -9.99 -12.46 1.24
C TRP A 10 -8.70 -13.17 0.81
N PRO A 11 -8.20 -14.21 1.52
CA PRO A 11 -6.98 -14.90 1.13
C PRO A 11 -7.12 -15.66 -0.19
N ARG A 12 -8.34 -16.07 -0.59
CA ARG A 12 -8.61 -16.72 -1.89
C ARG A 12 -8.65 -15.78 -3.07
N MET A 13 -8.75 -14.47 -2.82
CA MET A 13 -8.72 -13.44 -3.86
C MET A 13 -7.32 -12.83 -4.04
N MET A 14 -6.30 -13.35 -3.35
CA MET A 14 -4.93 -12.89 -3.54
C MET A 14 -4.46 -13.25 -4.96
N PRO A 15 -4.03 -12.27 -5.77
CA PRO A 15 -3.58 -12.48 -7.15
C PRO A 15 -2.20 -13.15 -7.15
N VAL A 16 -2.16 -14.47 -7.27
CA VAL A 16 -0.93 -15.27 -7.26
C VAL A 16 -0.97 -16.26 -8.40
N ASP A 17 0.15 -16.41 -9.11
CA ASP A 17 0.31 -17.33 -10.25
C ASP A 17 -0.77 -17.15 -11.34
N GLY A 18 -1.24 -15.92 -11.54
CA GLY A 18 -2.25 -15.58 -12.54
C GLY A 18 -3.70 -15.80 -12.12
N GLU A 19 -3.96 -16.18 -10.86
CA GLU A 19 -5.30 -16.45 -10.35
C GLU A 19 -5.65 -15.62 -9.09
N PRO A 20 -6.93 -15.25 -8.88
CA PRO A 20 -8.03 -15.35 -9.84
C PRO A 20 -7.85 -14.38 -11.02
N ALA A 21 -8.05 -14.85 -12.25
CA ALA A 21 -7.75 -14.08 -13.46
C ALA A 21 -8.45 -12.70 -13.52
N ASP A 22 -9.66 -12.56 -12.98
CA ASP A 22 -10.39 -11.29 -12.94
C ASP A 22 -9.78 -10.30 -11.93
N VAL A 23 -9.24 -10.77 -10.82
CA VAL A 23 -8.48 -9.95 -9.86
C VAL A 23 -7.14 -9.55 -10.45
N VAL A 24 -6.42 -10.49 -11.07
CA VAL A 24 -5.13 -10.20 -11.72
C VAL A 24 -5.30 -9.11 -12.77
N ALA A 25 -6.27 -9.26 -13.68
CA ALA A 25 -6.55 -8.24 -14.69
C ALA A 25 -6.91 -6.88 -14.07
N ARG A 26 -7.59 -6.86 -12.91
CA ARG A 26 -7.90 -5.62 -12.20
C ARG A 26 -6.65 -4.96 -11.61
N VAL A 27 -5.74 -5.77 -11.05
CA VAL A 27 -4.46 -5.31 -10.50
C VAL A 27 -3.60 -4.71 -11.61
N GLU A 28 -3.38 -5.45 -12.68
CA GLU A 28 -2.59 -5.00 -13.83
C GLU A 28 -3.14 -3.69 -14.42
N ASN A 29 -4.47 -3.56 -14.49
CA ASN A 29 -5.09 -2.33 -14.99
C ASN A 29 -4.81 -1.12 -14.09
N TYR A 30 -4.88 -1.26 -12.77
CA TYR A 30 -4.54 -0.13 -11.89
C TYR A 30 -3.03 0.11 -11.81
N ASP A 31 -2.19 -0.92 -12.04
CA ASP A 31 -0.73 -0.77 -12.07
C ASP A 31 -0.30 0.15 -13.22
N VAL A 32 -0.89 -0.03 -14.41
CA VAL A 32 -0.68 0.89 -15.54
C VAL A 32 -1.07 2.32 -15.16
N TRP A 33 -2.21 2.48 -14.49
CA TRP A 33 -2.67 3.80 -14.04
C TRP A 33 -1.74 4.41 -12.96
N LEU A 34 -1.26 3.61 -12.00
CA LEU A 34 -0.31 4.06 -10.97
C LEU A 34 0.99 4.57 -11.61
N ALA A 35 1.47 3.89 -12.66
CA ALA A 35 2.65 4.29 -13.41
C ALA A 35 2.44 5.56 -14.27
N SER A 36 1.22 5.82 -14.74
CA SER A 36 0.93 6.90 -15.69
C SER A 36 0.10 8.06 -15.12
N SER A 37 0.03 8.22 -13.79
CA SER A 37 -0.79 9.25 -13.12
C SER A 37 0.03 10.30 -12.37
N PRO A 38 0.83 11.14 -13.06
CA PRO A 38 1.74 12.10 -12.42
C PRO A 38 1.02 13.25 -11.70
N THR A 39 -0.26 13.50 -12.01
CA THR A 39 -1.06 14.56 -11.37
C THR A 39 -1.73 14.11 -10.08
N VAL A 40 -1.64 12.82 -9.73
CA VAL A 40 -2.21 12.27 -8.50
C VAL A 40 -1.04 11.98 -7.56
N PRO A 41 -0.81 12.81 -6.53
CA PRO A 41 0.28 12.56 -5.59
C PRO A 41 -0.03 11.30 -4.78
N LYS A 42 1.01 10.53 -4.44
CA LYS A 42 0.88 9.26 -3.70
C LYS A 42 1.88 9.22 -2.55
N LEU A 43 1.47 8.63 -1.43
CA LEU A 43 2.33 8.39 -0.27
C LEU A 43 2.37 6.90 0.03
N LEU A 44 3.56 6.30 0.05
CA LEU A 44 3.80 4.95 0.54
C LEU A 44 4.52 5.00 1.88
N LEU A 45 3.84 4.52 2.92
CA LEU A 45 4.43 4.33 4.24
C LEU A 45 5.07 2.94 4.31
N THR A 46 6.33 2.90 4.72
CA THR A 46 7.10 1.65 4.84
C THR A 46 7.50 1.41 6.28
N PHE A 47 7.60 0.14 6.65
CA PHE A 47 7.92 -0.32 7.99
C PHE A 47 8.96 -1.45 7.91
N ASP A 48 9.52 -1.84 9.05
CA ASP A 48 10.49 -2.93 9.14
C ASP A 48 10.22 -3.86 10.34
N SER A 49 11.16 -4.77 10.60
CA SER A 49 11.21 -5.62 11.80
C SER A 49 10.18 -6.75 11.89
N SER A 50 9.25 -6.88 10.93
CA SER A 50 8.29 -8.00 10.88
C SER A 50 8.37 -8.80 9.58
N PRO A 51 8.38 -10.15 9.64
CA PRO A 51 8.31 -11.00 8.45
C PRO A 51 6.93 -11.00 7.78
N THR A 52 5.91 -10.39 8.40
CA THR A 52 4.53 -10.32 7.87
C THR A 52 4.27 -9.10 7.00
N LEU A 53 5.27 -8.23 6.83
CA LEU A 53 5.14 -7.06 5.97
C LEU A 53 5.02 -7.47 4.50
N MET A 54 4.01 -6.93 3.82
CA MET A 54 3.85 -7.14 2.38
C MET A 54 4.78 -6.25 1.57
N VAL A 55 5.07 -5.04 2.06
CA VAL A 55 6.00 -4.11 1.42
C VAL A 55 7.39 -4.36 2.00
N THR A 56 8.23 -5.01 1.21
CA THR A 56 9.65 -5.24 1.53
C THR A 56 10.50 -4.09 0.99
N PRO A 57 11.81 -4.01 1.35
CA PRO A 57 12.72 -3.05 0.73
C PRO A 57 12.78 -3.17 -0.80
N GLU A 58 12.68 -4.39 -1.34
CA GLU A 58 12.66 -4.64 -2.78
C GLU A 58 11.37 -4.10 -3.41
N THR A 59 10.21 -4.37 -2.79
CA THR A 59 8.92 -3.84 -3.26
C THR A 59 8.87 -2.32 -3.21
N ALA A 60 9.44 -1.70 -2.16
CA ALA A 60 9.52 -0.24 -2.04
C ALA A 60 10.44 0.38 -3.10
N ALA A 61 11.56 -0.27 -3.42
CA ALA A 61 12.46 0.15 -4.49
C ALA A 61 11.77 0.06 -5.86
N TRP A 62 11.09 -1.07 -6.14
CA TRP A 62 10.31 -1.22 -7.37
C TRP A 62 9.23 -0.14 -7.48
N ALA A 63 8.48 0.11 -6.41
CA ALA A 63 7.42 1.13 -6.38
C ALA A 63 7.98 2.53 -6.67
N LYS A 64 9.15 2.86 -6.11
CA LYS A 64 9.83 4.13 -6.36
C LYS A 64 10.14 4.35 -7.84
N ASP A 65 10.56 3.29 -8.54
CA ASP A 65 10.99 3.38 -9.93
C ASP A 65 9.81 3.32 -10.93
N HIS A 66 8.67 2.74 -10.54
CA HIS A 66 7.56 2.44 -11.45
C HIS A 66 6.26 3.20 -11.17
N ILE A 67 6.07 3.78 -9.98
CA ILE A 67 4.84 4.51 -9.63
C ILE A 67 5.07 6.01 -9.76
N ALA A 68 4.25 6.68 -10.59
CA ALA A 68 4.36 8.13 -10.79
C ALA A 68 3.94 8.92 -9.55
N ALA A 69 4.64 10.03 -9.28
CA ALA A 69 4.35 10.96 -8.17
C ALA A 69 4.29 10.28 -6.78
N LEU A 70 5.14 9.28 -6.56
CA LEU A 70 5.24 8.56 -5.29
C LEU A 70 6.27 9.19 -4.35
N GLU A 71 5.83 9.59 -3.16
CA GLU A 71 6.68 9.82 -2.00
C GLU A 71 6.70 8.57 -1.12
N ILE A 72 7.89 8.24 -0.59
CA ILE A 72 8.07 7.09 0.31
C ILE A 72 8.56 7.61 1.64
N GLN A 73 7.87 7.25 2.73
CA GLN A 73 8.28 7.57 4.09
C GLN A 73 8.44 6.30 4.92
N HIS A 74 9.62 6.14 5.52
CA HIS A 74 9.89 5.04 6.44
C HIS A 74 9.52 5.43 7.87
N LEU A 75 8.72 4.58 8.50
CA LEU A 75 8.18 4.78 9.84
C LEU A 75 8.64 3.67 10.81
N GLY A 76 9.82 3.08 10.64
CA GLY A 76 10.39 2.15 11.64
C GLY A 76 9.63 0.84 11.81
N ALA A 77 9.81 0.21 12.98
CA ALA A 77 9.33 -1.13 13.28
C ALA A 77 7.80 -1.22 13.41
N ALA A 78 7.18 -2.09 12.62
CA ALA A 78 5.75 -2.44 12.73
C ALA A 78 5.42 -3.76 12.04
N GLY A 79 4.28 -4.36 12.38
CA GLY A 79 3.73 -5.54 11.72
C GLY A 79 2.88 -5.22 10.49
N HIS A 80 2.24 -6.24 9.93
CA HIS A 80 1.25 -6.08 8.86
C HIS A 80 0.10 -5.13 9.24
N HIS A 81 -0.26 -5.08 10.52
CA HIS A 81 -1.24 -4.15 11.08
C HIS A 81 -0.55 -2.92 11.68
N ALA A 82 0.33 -2.27 10.92
CA ALA A 82 1.09 -1.10 11.38
C ALA A 82 0.27 0.04 12.03
N PRO A 83 -1.01 0.30 11.65
CA PRO A 83 -1.85 1.24 12.39
C PRO A 83 -2.06 0.90 13.88
N GLU A 84 -1.96 -0.36 14.28
CA GLU A 84 -2.05 -0.77 15.69
C GLU A 84 -0.73 -0.56 16.45
N ASP A 85 0.40 -0.47 15.73
CA ASP A 85 1.74 -0.31 16.31
C ASP A 85 2.18 1.16 16.33
N ARG A 86 1.86 1.94 15.27
CA ARG A 86 2.35 3.31 15.04
C ARG A 86 1.26 4.29 14.55
N PRO A 87 0.09 4.38 15.21
CA PRO A 87 -1.02 5.21 14.73
C PRO A 87 -0.66 6.70 14.66
N GLU A 88 0.07 7.24 15.65
CA GLU A 88 0.44 8.66 15.70
C GLU A 88 1.42 9.05 14.59
N GLU A 89 2.43 8.22 14.31
CA GLU A 89 3.38 8.48 13.22
C GLU A 89 2.73 8.39 11.85
N ILE A 90 1.84 7.41 11.65
CA ILE A 90 1.06 7.31 10.41
C ILE A 90 0.18 8.56 10.24
N GLY A 91 -0.56 8.95 11.26
CA GLY A 91 -1.45 10.10 11.21
C GLY A 91 -0.69 11.40 10.91
N ARG A 92 0.44 11.63 11.59
CA ARG A 92 1.29 12.80 11.34
C ARG A 92 1.90 12.79 9.93
N SER A 93 2.40 11.65 9.47
CA SER A 93 2.96 11.52 8.11
C SER A 93 1.92 11.86 7.04
N ILE A 94 0.69 11.39 7.21
CA ILE A 94 -0.43 11.72 6.31
C ILE A 94 -0.77 13.21 6.39
N ALA A 95 -0.90 13.78 7.59
CA ALA A 95 -1.22 15.20 7.77
C ALA A 95 -0.16 16.11 7.12
N ASP A 96 1.12 15.86 7.40
CA ASP A 96 2.24 16.61 6.83
C ASP A 96 2.26 16.49 5.29
N TRP A 97 1.91 15.31 4.76
CA TRP A 97 1.84 15.08 3.32
C TRP A 97 0.67 15.83 2.67
N LEU A 98 -0.51 15.82 3.30
CA LEU A 98 -1.68 16.58 2.84
C LEU A 98 -1.37 18.09 2.78
N ASP A 99 -0.72 18.63 3.82
CA ASP A 99 -0.35 20.05 3.86
C ASP A 99 0.65 20.43 2.75
N ARG A 100 1.67 19.59 2.50
CA ARG A 100 2.64 19.82 1.41
C ARG A 100 2.00 19.85 0.02
N HIS A 101 0.94 19.07 -0.18
CA HIS A 101 0.20 19.03 -1.45
C HIS A 101 -1.01 19.97 -1.49
N ALA A 102 -1.23 20.78 -0.45
CA ALA A 102 -2.40 21.65 -0.30
C ALA A 102 -3.73 20.87 -0.48
N LEU A 103 -3.79 19.67 0.11
CA LEU A 103 -4.95 18.77 0.11
C LEU A 103 -5.72 18.81 1.45
N SER A 104 -5.24 19.57 2.43
CA SER A 104 -5.98 19.83 3.66
C SER A 104 -7.20 20.72 3.39
N ILE A 105 -8.33 20.41 4.04
CA ILE A 105 -9.61 21.13 3.95
C ILE A 105 -9.65 22.24 5.01
#